data_AF-A0A949AU37-F1
#
_entry.id   AF-A0A949AU37-F1
#
_cell.length_a   1.000
_cell.length_b   1.000
_cell.length_c   1.000
_cell.angle_alpha   90.00
_cell.angle_beta   90.00
_cell.angle_gamma   90.00
#
_symmetry.space_group_name_H-M   'P 1'
#
loop_
_entity.id
_entity.type
_entity.pdbx_description
1 polymer ?
#
loop_
_entity_poly.entity_id
_entity_poly.type
_entity_poly.pdbx_seq_one_letter_code
_entity_poly.pdbx_strand_id
1 'polypeptide(L)'
;MFFNNALAYTISNPTQYGDIGSIVTTLIPNIYMVAGLIFFFLLVMGGINYMMAGGDDKAINKAKNTLTAAVIGFAIVFGSLFVIKILEIVLGIKLFSIG
;
A
#
# COMPACT_ATOMS: atom_id res chain seq x y z
N MET A 1 -21.52 4.43 -49.05
CA MET A 1 -20.34 3.86 -48.37
C MET A 1 -19.36 4.95 -47.96
N PHE A 2 -19.77 5.89 -47.11
CA PHE A 2 -18.84 6.84 -46.48
C PHE A 2 -19.48 7.20 -45.13
N PHE A 3 -18.69 7.23 -44.06
CA PHE A 3 -19.08 7.55 -42.66
C PHE A 3 -19.55 6.41 -41.73
N ASN A 4 -18.89 5.24 -41.74
CA ASN A 4 -18.99 4.25 -40.65
C ASN A 4 -17.60 3.83 -40.15
N ASN A 5 -16.95 4.71 -39.38
CA ASN A 5 -15.79 4.42 -38.50
C ASN A 5 -15.10 5.69 -37.95
N ALA A 6 -15.46 6.91 -38.36
CA ALA A 6 -14.82 8.14 -37.86
C ALA A 6 -15.33 8.63 -36.48
N LEU A 7 -16.31 7.96 -35.85
CA LEU A 7 -16.74 8.23 -34.47
C LEU A 7 -16.31 7.13 -33.49
N ALA A 8 -15.57 6.12 -33.96
CA ALA A 8 -14.69 5.35 -33.08
C ALA A 8 -13.44 6.18 -32.79
N TYR A 9 -13.60 7.39 -32.25
CA TYR A 9 -12.61 7.89 -31.34
C TYR A 9 -12.72 6.98 -30.13
N THR A 10 -12.09 5.81 -30.20
CA THR A 10 -11.52 5.18 -29.02
C THR A 10 -10.77 6.32 -28.37
N ILE A 11 -11.36 6.89 -27.32
CA ILE A 11 -10.61 7.59 -26.29
C ILE A 11 -9.68 6.49 -25.77
N SER A 12 -8.60 6.21 -26.49
CA SER A 12 -7.44 5.52 -25.96
C SER A 12 -6.98 6.55 -24.97
N ASN A 13 -7.39 6.36 -23.72
CA ASN A 13 -7.10 7.25 -22.63
C ASN A 13 -5.64 7.68 -22.78
N PRO A 14 -5.36 8.95 -23.14
CA PRO A 14 -4.02 9.38 -23.53
C PRO A 14 -3.07 9.46 -22.34
N THR A 15 -3.40 8.84 -21.21
CA THR A 15 -2.45 8.50 -20.15
C THR A 15 -1.51 7.36 -20.56
N GLN A 16 -1.30 7.17 -21.87
CA GLN A 16 -0.11 6.57 -22.48
C GLN A 16 1.11 7.36 -21.99
N TYR A 17 1.53 7.04 -20.77
CA TYR A 17 2.76 7.45 -20.10
C TYR A 17 3.01 8.96 -19.94
N GLY A 18 2.77 9.42 -18.70
CA GLY A 18 3.11 10.75 -18.20
C GLY A 18 3.25 10.78 -16.67
N ASP A 19 4.37 10.22 -16.20
CA ASP A 19 5.22 10.67 -15.08
C ASP A 19 5.01 10.27 -13.60
N ILE A 20 3.82 9.93 -13.10
CA ILE A 20 3.70 9.48 -11.68
C ILE A 20 2.75 8.29 -11.51
N GLY A 21 1.57 8.35 -12.15
CA GLY A 21 0.53 7.32 -11.97
C GLY A 21 0.98 5.90 -12.36
N SER A 22 1.73 5.74 -13.45
CA SER A 22 2.22 4.41 -13.90
C SER A 22 3.30 3.83 -12.97
N ILE A 23 4.17 4.68 -12.42
CA ILE A 23 5.18 4.26 -11.45
C ILE A 23 4.49 3.85 -10.16
N VAL A 24 3.55 4.66 -9.68
CA VAL A 24 2.75 4.40 -8.47
C VAL A 24 1.95 3.11 -8.61
N THR A 25 1.23 2.89 -9.70
CA THR A 25 0.42 1.68 -9.93
C THR A 25 1.23 0.37 -9.95
N THR A 26 2.51 0.41 -10.34
CA THR A 26 3.37 -0.79 -10.38
C THR A 26 4.15 -0.97 -9.08
N LEU A 27 4.64 0.12 -8.49
CA LEU A 27 5.56 0.09 -7.34
C LEU A 27 4.81 -0.10 -6.01
N ILE A 28 3.66 0.56 -5.85
CA ILE A 28 2.87 0.55 -4.63
C ILE A 28 2.38 -0.86 -4.25
N PRO A 29 1.73 -1.67 -5.12
CA PRO A 29 1.30 -3.01 -4.74
C PRO A 29 2.46 -3.93 -4.36
N ASN A 30 3.62 -3.80 -5.01
CA ASN A 30 4.82 -4.55 -4.66
C ASN A 30 5.34 -4.16 -3.27
N ILE A 31 5.40 -2.86 -2.95
CA ILE A 31 5.77 -2.37 -1.62
C ILE A 31 4.77 -2.86 -0.57
N TYR A 32 3.46 -2.84 -0.85
CA TYR A 32 2.46 -3.33 0.10
C TYR A 32 2.61 -4.81 0.43
N MET A 33 2.91 -5.64 -0.57
CA MET A 33 3.15 -7.07 -0.36
C MET A 33 4.36 -7.29 0.57
N VAL A 34 5.48 -6.60 0.30
CA VAL A 34 6.70 -6.71 1.12
C VAL A 34 6.49 -6.11 2.52
N ALA A 35 5.84 -4.95 2.61
CA ALA A 35 5.55 -4.28 3.87
C ALA A 35 4.65 -5.14 4.77
N GLY A 36 3.59 -5.74 4.21
CA GLY A 36 2.73 -6.66 4.95
C GLY A 36 3.50 -7.83 5.57
N LEU A 37 4.43 -8.41 4.80
CA LEU A 37 5.27 -9.50 5.29
C LEU A 37 6.23 -9.03 6.40
N ILE A 38 6.90 -7.89 6.21
CA ILE A 38 7.81 -7.33 7.22
C ILE A 38 7.08 -7.01 8.52
N PHE A 39 5.92 -6.33 8.45
CA PHE A 39 5.14 -5.99 9.64
C PHE A 39 4.65 -7.23 10.38
N PHE A 40 4.27 -8.28 9.64
CA PHE A 40 3.89 -9.55 10.25
C PHE A 40 5.04 -10.16 11.07
N PHE A 41 6.25 -10.25 10.50
CA PHE A 41 7.42 -10.75 11.23
C PHE A 41 7.80 -9.85 12.41
N LEU A 42 7.70 -8.53 12.25
CA LEU A 42 7.99 -7.57 13.33
C LEU A 42 7.02 -7.72 14.51
N LEU A 43 5.74 -7.96 14.24
CA LEU A 43 4.74 -8.24 15.29
C LEU A 43 5.04 -9.55 16.01
N VAL A 44 5.35 -10.62 15.27
CA VAL A 44 5.68 -11.93 15.86
C VAL A 44 6.94 -11.84 16.72
N MET A 45 8.05 -11.30 16.19
CA MET A 45 9.29 -11.12 16.95
C MET A 45 9.12 -10.13 18.11
N GLY A 46 8.39 -9.03 17.90
CA GLY A 46 8.10 -8.05 18.96
C GLY A 46 7.30 -8.66 20.10
N GLY A 47 6.29 -9.48 19.78
CA GLY A 47 5.49 -10.20 20.75
C GLY A 47 6.27 -11.27 21.51
N ILE A 48 7.09 -12.06 20.81
CA ILE A 48 7.97 -13.05 21.46
C ILE A 48 8.96 -12.36 22.39
N ASN A 49 9.62 -11.29 21.94
CA ASN A 49 10.54 -10.50 22.76
C ASN A 49 9.84 -9.87 23.96
N TYR A 50 8.58 -9.44 23.82
CA TYR A 50 7.78 -8.92 24.92
C TYR A 50 7.53 -9.99 25.99
N MET A 51 7.19 -11.21 25.57
CA MET A 51 7.01 -12.35 26.49
C MET A 51 8.32 -12.78 27.15
N MET A 52 9.43 -12.79 26.40
CA MET A 52 10.75 -13.18 26.90
C MET A 52 11.41 -12.13 27.81
N ALA A 53 10.96 -10.87 27.77
CA ALA A 53 11.56 -9.80 28.56
C ALA A 53 11.44 -10.02 30.08
N GLY A 54 10.49 -10.84 30.55
CA GLY A 54 10.54 -11.51 31.86
C GLY A 54 10.66 -10.64 33.11
N GLY A 55 10.53 -9.31 33.01
CA GLY A 55 10.72 -8.36 34.10
C GLY A 55 11.85 -7.33 33.91
N ASP A 56 12.65 -7.42 32.85
CA ASP A 56 13.59 -6.34 32.47
C ASP A 56 12.82 -5.20 31.80
N ASP A 57 12.61 -4.10 32.54
CA ASP A 57 11.93 -2.90 32.07
C ASP A 57 12.49 -2.36 30.74
N LYS A 58 13.80 -2.50 30.51
CA LYS A 58 14.43 -2.01 29.27
C LYS A 58 14.02 -2.87 28.08
N ALA A 59 14.04 -4.19 28.23
CA ALA A 59 13.59 -5.12 27.21
C ALA A 59 12.09 -4.98 26.95
N ILE A 60 11.27 -4.81 27.99
CA ILE A 60 9.83 -4.57 27.88
C ILE A 60 9.56 -3.30 27.08
N ASN A 61 10.22 -2.19 27.42
CA ASN A 61 10.03 -0.91 26.72
C ASN A 61 10.47 -0.99 25.25
N LYS A 62 11.57 -1.70 24.97
CA LYS A 62 12.02 -1.91 23.60
C LYS A 62 11.01 -2.75 22.79
N ALA A 63 10.53 -3.85 23.36
CA ALA A 63 9.54 -4.71 22.72
C ALA A 63 8.21 -3.97 22.47
N LYS A 64 7.74 -3.20 23.45
CA LYS A 64 6.57 -2.31 23.29
C LYS A 64 6.78 -1.32 22.15
N ASN A 65 7.94 -0.66 22.08
CA ASN A 65 8.22 0.30 21.02
C ASN A 65 8.23 -0.36 19.63
N THR A 66 8.83 -1.55 19.51
CA THR A 66 8.78 -2.34 18.26
C THR A 66 7.34 -2.71 17.89
N LEU A 67 6.54 -3.15 18.86
CA LEU A 67 5.14 -3.51 18.62
C LEU A 67 4.32 -2.29 18.18
N THR A 68 4.47 -1.15 18.86
CA THR A 68 3.82 0.11 18.49
C THR A 68 4.22 0.56 17.09
N ALA A 69 5.51 0.49 16.73
CA ALA A 69 5.98 0.83 15.40
C ALA A 69 5.37 -0.09 14.32
N ALA A 70 5.28 -1.39 14.60
CA ALA A 70 4.65 -2.35 13.70
C ALA A 70 3.15 -2.06 13.52
N VAL A 71 2.43 -1.75 14.60
CA VAL A 71 1.00 -1.38 14.55
C VAL A 71 0.77 -0.09 13.78
N ILE A 72 1.60 0.94 14.00
CA ILE A 72 1.50 2.22 13.28
C ILE A 72 1.78 2.01 11.78
N GLY A 73 2.82 1.25 11.43
CA GLY A 73 3.13 0.93 10.04
C GLY A 73 1.98 0.18 9.35
N PHE A 74 1.39 -0.79 10.04
CA PHE A 74 0.22 -1.51 9.56
C PHE A 74 -1.00 -0.59 9.38
N ALA A 75 -1.24 0.32 10.33
CA ALA A 75 -2.32 1.31 10.24
C ALA A 75 -2.13 2.29 9.07
N ILE A 76 -0.89 2.71 8.78
CA ILE A 76 -0.58 3.55 7.62
C ILE A 76 -0.89 2.82 6.31
N VAL A 77 -0.52 1.54 6.21
CA VAL A 77 -0.82 0.71 5.03
C VAL A 77 -2.32 0.63 4.79
N PHE A 78 -3.08 0.30 5.83
CA PHE A 78 -4.55 0.27 5.76
C PHE A 78 -5.14 1.64 5.42
N GLY A 79 -4.66 2.70 6.06
CA GLY A 79 -5.12 4.07 5.82
C GLY A 79 -4.83 4.57 4.41
N SER A 80 -3.70 4.18 3.83
CA SER A 80 -3.35 4.59 2.47
C SER A 80 -4.27 3.97 1.42
N LEU A 81 -4.83 2.77 1.65
CA LEU A 81 -5.87 2.20 0.78
C LEU A 81 -7.11 3.12 0.70
N PHE A 82 -7.48 3.80 1.79
CA PHE A 82 -8.57 4.77 1.77
C PHE A 82 -8.22 6.00 0.94
N VAL A 83 -7.00 6.52 1.12
CA VAL A 83 -6.52 7.67 0.33
C VAL A 83 -6.50 7.34 -1.16
N ILE A 84 -5.98 6.16 -1.53
CA ILE A 84 -5.94 5.69 -2.92
C ILE A 84 -7.35 5.58 -3.49
N LYS A 85 -8.30 4.99 -2.76
CA LYS A 85 -9.71 4.90 -3.21
C LYS A 85 -10.33 6.27 -3.49
N ILE A 86 -10.06 7.27 -2.64
CA ILE A 86 -10.54 8.64 -2.89
C ILE A 86 -9.89 9.21 -4.15
N LEU A 87 -8.58 8.99 -4.34
CA LEU A 87 -7.88 9.41 -5.56
C LEU A 87 -8.42 8.72 -6.81
N GLU A 88 -8.79 7.44 -6.74
CA GLU A 88 -9.40 6.72 -7.87
C GLU A 88 -10.75 7.34 -8.27
N ILE A 89 -11.56 7.75 -7.29
CA ILE A 89 -12.86 8.41 -7.53
C ILE A 89 -12.67 9.79 -8.15
N VAL A 90 -11.71 10.58 -7.65
CA VAL A 90 -11.47 11.96 -8.10
C VAL A 90 -10.78 12.00 -9.47
N LEU A 91 -9.83 11.09 -9.71
CA LEU A 91 -9.04 11.05 -10.94
C LEU A 91 -9.65 10.14 -12.02
N GLY A 92 -10.65 9.31 -11.67
CA GLY A 92 -11.33 8.41 -12.62
C GLY A 92 -10.46 7.26 -13.15
N ILE A 93 -9.31 7.01 -12.52
CA ILE A 93 -8.32 5.99 -12.92
C ILE A 93 -8.22 4.95 -11.80
N LYS A 94 -8.26 3.66 -12.16
CA LYS A 94 -7.98 2.57 -11.21
C LYS A 94 -6.47 2.49 -10.99
N LEU A 95 -6.02 2.90 -9.80
CA LEU A 95 -4.60 2.90 -9.43
C LEU A 95 -4.16 1.57 -8.87
N PHE A 96 -5.10 0.80 -8.33
CA PHE A 96 -4.86 -0.50 -7.73
C PHE A 96 -5.52 -1.60 -8.56
N SER A 97 -4.74 -2.19 -9.49
CA SER A 97 -5.11 -3.44 -10.16
C SER A 97 -4.41 -4.58 -9.44
N ILE A 98 -4.98 -5.06 -8.33
CA ILE A 98 -4.73 -6.44 -7.92
C ILE A 98 -5.47 -7.28 -8.95
N GLY A 99 -4.70 -8.05 -9.72
CA GLY A 99 -5.18 -8.88 -10.83
C GLY A 99 -6.31 -9.82 -10.43
#